data_AF-A0A8S3BF94-F1
#
_entry.id   AF-A0A8S3BF94-F1
#
_cell.length_a   1.000
_cell.length_b   1.000
_cell.length_c   1.000
_cell.angle_alpha   90.00
_cell.angle_beta   90.00
_cell.angle_gamma   90.00
#
_symmetry.space_group_name_H-M   'P 1'
#
loop_
_entity.id
_entity.type
_entity.pdbx_description
1 polymer ?
#
loop_
_entity_poly.entity_id
_entity_poly.type
_entity_poly.pdbx_seq_one_letter_code
_entity_poly.pdbx_strand_id
1 'polypeptide(L)' 'IFKHRTGRTILLTTHYLDEADTLSDRIAIIHQGRLLCSGSSMFLKKRFGKGYSLTVDLKLKV' A
#
# COMPACT_ATOMS: atom_id res chain seq x y z
N ILE A 1 0.09 16.73 -5.94
CA ILE A 1 -0.62 16.33 -4.68
C ILE A 1 -0.02 17.03 -3.47
N PHE A 2 1.28 16.90 -3.20
CA PHE A 2 1.93 17.46 -1.99
C PHE A 2 1.68 18.96 -1.72
N LYS A 3 1.72 19.82 -2.76
CA LYS A 3 1.43 21.27 -2.63
C LYS A 3 -0.02 21.61 -2.23
N HIS A 4 -0.95 20.68 -2.32
CA HIS A 4 -2.39 20.91 -2.06
C HIS A 4 -2.91 20.17 -0.82
N ARG A 5 -2.04 19.57 0.00
CA ARG A 5 -2.44 18.78 1.17
C ARG A 5 -2.89 19.64 2.36
N THR A 6 -2.37 20.86 2.50
CA THR A 6 -2.67 21.73 3.64
C THR A 6 -4.11 22.23 3.60
N GLY A 7 -4.87 21.98 4.68
CA GLY A 7 -6.24 22.45 4.85
C GLY A 7 -7.27 21.77 3.95
N ARG A 8 -6.95 20.62 3.34
CA ARG A 8 -7.84 19.90 2.41
C ARG A 8 -7.86 18.41 2.70
N THR A 9 -9.03 17.79 2.50
CA THR A 9 -9.15 16.33 2.42
C THR A 9 -9.11 15.92 0.96
N ILE A 10 -8.19 15.00 0.62
CA ILE A 10 -8.04 14.49 -0.74
C ILE A 10 -8.46 13.02 -0.74
N LEU A 11 -9.47 12.69 -1.54
CA LEU A 11 -9.82 11.31 -1.85
C LEU A 11 -9.20 10.95 -3.20
N LEU A 12 -8.43 9.87 -3.23
CA LEU A 12 -7.84 9.34 -4.45
C LEU A 12 -8.19 7.86 -4.57
N THR A 13 -8.39 7.41 -5.81
CA THR A 13 -8.63 6.02 -6.15
C THR A 13 -7.56 5.59 -7.15
N THR A 14 -6.81 4.55 -6.83
CA THR A 14 -5.79 3.97 -7.70
C THR A 14 -5.83 2.46 -7.56
N HIS A 15 -5.54 1.75 -8.64
CA HIS A 15 -5.28 0.31 -8.61
C HIS A 15 -3.82 -0.01 -8.30
N TYR A 16 -2.93 1.00 -8.28
CA TYR A 16 -1.52 0.82 -7.94
C TYR A 16 -1.29 0.99 -6.44
N LEU A 17 -0.87 -0.09 -5.79
CA LEU A 17 -0.58 -0.07 -4.36
C LEU A 17 0.59 0.86 -4.00
N ASP A 18 1.59 0.98 -4.86
CA ASP A 18 2.76 1.85 -4.63
C ASP A 18 2.37 3.34 -4.57
N GLU A 19 1.42 3.75 -5.42
CA GLU A 19 0.87 5.11 -5.38
C GLU A 19 0.07 5.35 -4.09
N ALA A 20 -0.80 4.39 -3.73
CA ALA A 20 -1.59 4.47 -2.51
C ALA A 20 -0.70 4.55 -1.25
N ASP A 21 0.39 3.77 -1.24
CA ASP A 21 1.39 3.73 -0.18
C ASP A 21 2.17 5.05 -0.05
N THR A 22 2.56 5.65 -1.18
CA THR A 22 3.40 6.85 -1.21
C THR A 22 2.61 8.14 -0.95
N LEU A 23 1.36 8.21 -1.43
CA LEU A 23 0.61 9.46 -1.49
C LEU A 23 -0.40 9.64 -0.35
N SER A 24 -0.86 8.55 0.27
CA SER A 24 -2.01 8.54 1.17
C SER A 24 -1.61 8.44 2.64
N ASP A 25 -2.30 9.17 3.51
CA ASP A 25 -2.14 9.01 4.96
C ASP A 25 -2.85 7.74 5.49
N ARG A 26 -3.95 7.36 4.82
CA ARG A 26 -4.74 6.17 5.08
C ARG A 26 -5.15 5.53 3.76
N ILE A 27 -5.16 4.20 3.75
CA ILE A 27 -5.53 3.38 2.60
C ILE A 27 -6.79 2.61 2.98
N ALA A 28 -7.73 2.52 2.04
CA ALA A 28 -8.93 1.70 2.12
C ALA A 28 -8.93 0.73 0.93
N ILE A 29 -9.05 -0.57 1.21
CA ILE A 29 -9.09 -1.61 0.18
C ILE A 29 -10.54 -2.03 -0.04
N ILE A 30 -11.00 -1.92 -1.28
CA ILE A 30 -12.35 -2.27 -1.70
C ILE A 30 -12.27 -3.47 -2.64
N HIS A 31 -13.14 -4.46 -2.44
CA HIS A 31 -13.30 -5.59 -3.32
C HIS A 31 -14.79 -5.93 -3.45
N GLN A 32 -15.27 -6.14 -4.68
CA GLN A 32 -16.68 -6.49 -4.96
C GLN A 32 -17.70 -5.57 -4.27
N GLY A 33 -17.45 -4.25 -4.31
CA GLY A 33 -18.34 -3.25 -3.71
C GLY A 33 -18.33 -3.19 -2.17
N ARG A 34 -17.40 -3.92 -1.51
CA ARG A 34 -17.28 -3.95 -0.05
C ARG A 34 -15.92 -3.46 0.40
N LEU A 35 -15.90 -2.71 1.51
CA LEU A 35 -14.68 -2.31 2.18
C LEU A 35 -14.11 -3.51 2.94
N LEU A 36 -12.93 -3.99 2.52
CA LEU A 36 -12.26 -5.12 3.17
C LEU A 36 -11.48 -4.67 4.41
N CYS A 37 -10.72 -3.58 4.28
CA CYS A 37 -9.94 -3.03 5.39
C CYS A 37 -9.59 -1.56 5.15
N SER A 38 -9.26 -0.86 6.24
CA SER A 38 -8.79 0.53 6.21
C SER A 38 -7.77 0.76 7.30
N GLY A 39 -6.74 1.57 7.03
CA GLY A 39 -5.71 1.92 8.00
C GLY A 39 -4.53 2.63 7.36
N SER A 40 -3.50 2.92 8.16
CA SER A 40 -2.20 3.35 7.59
C SER A 40 -1.57 2.20 6.81
N SER A 41 -0.71 2.52 5.86
CA SER A 41 -0.01 1.48 5.10
C SER A 41 0.77 0.51 6.00
N MET A 42 1.49 1.04 6.99
CA MET A 42 2.26 0.22 7.93
C MET A 42 1.36 -0.74 8.73
N PHE A 43 0.18 -0.29 9.15
CA PHE A 43 -0.80 -1.15 9.83
C PHE A 43 -1.29 -2.27 8.91
N LEU A 44 -1.63 -1.95 7.66
CA LEU A 44 -2.12 -2.94 6.69
C LEU A 44 -1.03 -3.95 6.33
N LYS A 45 0.21 -3.50 6.07
CA LYS A 45 1.37 -4.36 5.81
C LYS A 45 1.68 -5.26 7.00
N LYS A 46 1.57 -4.76 8.24
CA LYS A 46 1.78 -5.59 9.45
C LYS A 46 0.68 -6.61 9.66
N ARG A 47 -0.58 -6.26 9.38
CA ARG A 47 -1.75 -7.12 9.61
C ARG A 47 -1.94 -8.18 8.51
N PHE A 48 -1.65 -7.83 7.26
CA PHE A 48 -1.96 -8.66 6.09
C PHE A 48 -0.73 -9.08 5.28
N GLY A 49 0.45 -8.50 5.55
CA GLY A 49 1.69 -8.88 4.89
C GLY A 49 2.16 -10.27 5.34
N LYS A 50 2.70 -11.06 4.41
CA LYS A 50 3.20 -12.42 4.67
C LYS A 50 4.64 -12.45 5.23
N GLY A 51 5.12 -11.34 5.79
CA GLY A 51 6.52 -11.18 6.21
C GLY A 51 7.46 -10.92 5.03
N TYR A 52 8.68 -11.45 5.09
CA TYR A 52 9.70 -11.25 4.06
C TYR A 52 9.76 -12.44 3.10
N SER A 53 9.74 -12.16 1.79
CA SER A 53 10.06 -13.14 0.76
C SER A 53 11.47 -12.88 0.27
N LEU A 54 12.44 -13.71 0.67
CA LEU A 54 13.79 -13.68 0.11
C LEU A 54 13.88 -14.67 -1.04
N THR A 55 14.26 -14.18 -2.22
CA THR A 55 14.69 -15.01 -3.33
C THR A 55 16.21 -14.93 -3.41
N VAL A 56 16.88 -16.08 -3.28
CA VAL A 56 18.34 -16.18 -3.37
C VAL A 56 18.69 -16.87 -4.68
N ASP A 57 19.31 -16.14 -5.59
CA ASP A 57 19.89 -16.70 -6.80
C ASP A 57 21.27 -17.30 -6.50
N LEU A 58 21.31 -18.63 -6.40
CA LEU A 58 22.57 -19.36 -6.27
C LEU A 58 23.20 -19.55 -7.65
N LYS A 59 24.20 -18.72 -7.97
CA LYS A 59 25.07 -18.97 -9.12
C LYS A 59 26.06 -20.08 -8.79
N LEU A 60 25.76 -21.30 -9.23
CA LEU A 60 26.73 -22.37 -9.31
C LEU A 60 27.79 -21.99 -10.36
N LYS A 61 29.02 -21.76 -9.92
CA LYS A 61 30.18 -21.76 -10.81
C LYS A 61 30.48 -23.22 -11.15
N VAL A 62 30.21 -23.60 -12.40
CA VAL A 62 30.81 -24.78 -13.06
C VAL A 62 32.21 -24.40 -13.51
#